data_AF-A0A397EID5-F1
#
_entry.id   AF-A0A397EID5-F1
#
_cell.length_a   1.000
_cell.length_b   1.000
_cell.length_c   1.000
_cell.angle_alpha   90.00
_cell.angle_beta   90.00
_cell.angle_gamma   90.00
#
_symmetry.space_group_name_H-M   'P 1'
#
loop_
_entity.id
_entity.type
_entity.pdbx_description
1 polymer ?
#
loop_
_entity_poly.entity_id
_entity_poly.type
_entity_poly.pdbx_seq_one_letter_code
_entity_poly.pdbx_strand_id
1 'polypeptide(L)'
;MSGKFPLPPNFFRCPPLTPEESSYMSDLARKSLLDLVRHSRIEGGPIKWTLDSDEGGLQIYSGKDPTAPTDMRVLCSTTEVMATIEEAAALFRLETTELFREYLRMFAKDLLDAASLYTLAMPTEQHPRHYIGVKWTCVESPSSLIKNRDWCYLEVLPSRYLQVIHAIQVDFRGNVPSWVVKFGMKRRARSIGEIDHHLREKRLGGEKFLADHDLVPKLARSKCFLCHKKHGTFTKKHNCRRCGEVFIYI
;
A
#
# COMPACT_ATOMS: atom_id res chain seq x y z
N MET A 1 24.39 -8.67 -16.48
CA MET A 1 23.95 -7.33 -16.87
C MET A 1 22.76 -6.98 -15.99
N SER A 2 22.88 -5.96 -15.14
CA SER A 2 21.71 -5.38 -14.47
C SER A 2 20.95 -4.60 -15.53
N GLY A 3 19.70 -4.96 -15.83
CA GLY A 3 18.87 -4.19 -16.76
C GLY A 3 18.68 -2.77 -16.24
N LYS A 4 18.69 -1.77 -17.13
CA LYS A 4 18.35 -0.40 -16.75
C LYS A 4 16.83 -0.33 -16.60
N PHE A 5 16.36 0.08 -15.41
CA PHE A 5 14.95 0.31 -15.12
C PHE A 5 14.63 1.82 -15.16
N PRO A 6 13.40 2.23 -15.52
CA PRO A 6 12.31 1.37 -16.00
C PRO A 6 12.62 0.74 -17.36
N LEU A 7 12.00 -0.41 -17.63
CA LEU A 7 12.09 -1.08 -18.92
C LEU A 7 11.52 -0.19 -20.04
N PRO A 8 12.03 -0.31 -21.28
CA PRO A 8 11.52 0.45 -22.41
C PRO A 8 10.01 0.23 -22.64
N PRO A 9 9.31 1.19 -23.26
CA PRO A 9 7.94 0.98 -23.73
C PRO A 9 7.84 -0.27 -24.62
N ASN A 10 6.75 -1.02 -24.51
CA ASN A 10 6.49 -2.24 -25.29
C ASN A 10 7.52 -3.37 -25.10
N PHE A 11 8.24 -3.39 -23.97
CA PHE A 11 9.17 -4.48 -23.64
C PHE A 11 8.46 -5.84 -23.58
N PHE A 12 7.29 -5.89 -22.95
CA PHE A 12 6.46 -7.08 -22.89
C PHE A 12 5.58 -7.19 -24.13
N ARG A 13 5.61 -8.37 -24.76
CA ARG A 13 4.62 -8.74 -25.78
C ARG A 13 3.50 -9.51 -25.09
N CYS A 14 2.31 -8.93 -25.12
CA CYS A 14 1.12 -9.48 -24.47
C CYS A 14 0.10 -9.90 -25.55
N PRO A 15 0.28 -11.06 -26.21
CA PRO A 15 -0.71 -11.54 -27.18
C PRO A 15 -2.08 -11.78 -26.52
N PRO A 16 -3.19 -11.71 -27.27
CA PRO A 16 -4.51 -11.99 -26.71
C PRO A 16 -4.56 -13.38 -26.07
N LEU A 17 -5.06 -13.44 -24.84
CA LEU A 17 -5.27 -14.69 -24.11
C LEU A 17 -6.49 -15.42 -24.66
N THR A 18 -6.47 -16.76 -24.64
CA THR A 18 -7.68 -17.52 -24.92
C THR A 18 -8.70 -17.38 -23.78
N PRO A 19 -9.99 -17.65 -24.05
CA PRO A 19 -10.99 -17.70 -22.98
C PRO A 19 -10.62 -18.68 -21.85
N GLU A 20 -10.03 -19.83 -22.19
CA GLU A 20 -9.62 -20.86 -21.23
C GLU A 20 -8.47 -20.39 -20.34
N GLU A 21 -7.45 -19.74 -20.91
CA GLU A 21 -6.34 -19.16 -20.15
C GLU A 21 -6.82 -18.07 -19.19
N SER A 22 -7.70 -17.20 -19.67
CA SER A 22 -8.29 -16.12 -18.88
C SER A 22 -9.15 -16.66 -17.73
N SER A 23 -9.95 -17.71 -18.00
CA SER A 23 -10.76 -18.39 -16.99
C SER A 23 -9.89 -19.08 -15.95
N TYR A 24 -8.89 -19.85 -16.37
CA TYR A 24 -7.96 -20.55 -15.50
C TYR A 24 -7.25 -19.58 -14.55
N MET A 25 -6.70 -18.48 -15.09
CA MET A 25 -6.03 -17.47 -14.28
C MET A 25 -6.99 -16.78 -13.31
N SER A 26 -8.22 -16.47 -13.74
CA SER A 26 -9.22 -15.87 -12.85
C SER A 26 -9.58 -16.78 -11.68
N ASP A 27 -9.74 -18.08 -11.92
CA ASP A 27 -10.06 -19.06 -10.89
C ASP A 27 -8.89 -19.30 -9.94
N LEU A 28 -7.67 -19.38 -10.48
CA LEU A 28 -6.46 -19.45 -9.68
C LEU A 28 -6.34 -18.24 -8.76
N ALA A 29 -6.59 -17.03 -9.29
CA ALA A 29 -6.50 -15.79 -8.54
C ALA A 29 -7.49 -15.78 -7.35
N ARG A 30 -8.74 -16.19 -7.58
CA ARG A 30 -9.76 -16.28 -6.52
C ARG A 30 -9.41 -17.32 -5.46
N LYS A 31 -8.90 -18.48 -5.87
CA LYS A 31 -8.43 -19.51 -4.94
C LYS A 31 -7.27 -19.00 -4.09
N SER A 32 -6.27 -18.38 -4.72
CA SER A 32 -5.12 -17.79 -4.03
C SER A 32 -5.52 -16.71 -3.03
N LEU A 33 -6.54 -15.89 -3.33
CA LEU A 33 -7.09 -14.92 -2.37
C LEU A 33 -7.68 -15.60 -1.13
N LEU A 34 -8.46 -16.67 -1.30
CA LEU A 34 -9.04 -17.42 -0.18
C LEU A 34 -7.96 -18.06 0.68
N ASP A 35 -6.93 -18.63 0.04
CA ASP A 35 -5.78 -19.19 0.72
C ASP A 35 -5.03 -18.10 1.48
N LEU A 36 -4.79 -16.92 0.88
CA LEU A 36 -4.14 -15.80 1.54
C LEU A 36 -4.89 -15.36 2.81
N VAL A 37 -6.22 -15.21 2.73
CA VAL A 37 -7.07 -14.84 3.89
C VAL A 37 -7.00 -15.88 5.01
N ARG A 38 -6.87 -17.16 4.67
CA ARG A 38 -6.72 -18.24 5.66
C ARG A 38 -5.34 -18.21 6.30
N HIS A 39 -4.28 -18.14 5.49
CA HIS A 39 -2.89 -18.19 5.96
C HIS A 39 -2.50 -16.94 6.75
N SER A 40 -3.09 -15.78 6.45
CA SER A 40 -2.77 -14.51 7.11
C SER A 40 -3.37 -14.34 8.51
N ARG A 41 -4.22 -15.28 8.96
CA ARG A 41 -4.76 -15.29 10.33
C ARG A 41 -3.65 -15.50 11.34
N ILE A 42 -3.40 -14.47 12.17
CA ILE A 42 -2.38 -14.50 13.22
C ILE A 42 -2.70 -15.58 14.26
N GLU A 43 -3.97 -15.69 14.65
CA GLU A 43 -4.47 -16.70 15.58
C GLU A 43 -5.43 -17.67 14.90
N GLY A 44 -5.35 -18.96 15.22
CA GLY A 44 -6.25 -19.99 14.68
C GLY A 44 -6.08 -20.25 13.17
N GLY A 45 -5.01 -19.73 12.56
CA GLY A 45 -4.63 -19.99 11.17
C GLY A 45 -3.74 -21.23 11.01
N PRO A 46 -3.53 -21.69 9.77
CA PRO A 46 -2.65 -22.83 9.47
C PRO A 46 -1.15 -22.48 9.61
N ILE A 47 -0.80 -21.19 9.56
CA ILE A 47 0.58 -20.72 9.74
C ILE A 47 0.85 -20.48 11.22
N LYS A 48 1.95 -21.06 11.73
CA LYS A 48 2.43 -20.72 13.06
C LYS A 48 3.22 -19.42 13.02
N TRP A 49 2.58 -18.34 13.47
CA TRP A 49 3.17 -17.01 13.52
C TRP A 49 4.03 -16.79 14.77
N THR A 50 5.06 -15.96 14.64
CA THR A 50 5.91 -15.50 15.74
C THR A 50 6.16 -14.01 15.54
N LEU A 51 5.90 -13.20 16.58
CA LEU A 51 6.14 -11.76 16.52
C LEU A 51 7.64 -11.50 16.43
N ASP A 52 8.02 -10.76 15.39
CA ASP A 52 9.41 -10.45 15.03
C ASP A 52 9.80 -8.99 15.37
N SER A 53 8.81 -8.08 15.42
CA SER A 53 8.96 -6.65 15.69
C SER A 53 7.61 -6.03 16.02
N ASP A 54 7.58 -5.06 16.93
CA ASP A 54 6.44 -4.20 17.23
C ASP A 54 6.94 -2.78 17.48
N GLU A 55 6.86 -1.92 16.47
CA GLU A 55 7.40 -0.56 16.53
C GLU A 55 6.48 0.40 15.77
N GLY A 56 6.13 1.53 16.41
CA GLY A 56 5.37 2.60 15.74
C GLY A 56 3.98 2.20 15.24
N GLY A 57 3.33 1.23 15.90
CA GLY A 57 2.02 0.71 15.49
C GLY A 57 2.07 -0.33 14.35
N LEU A 58 3.27 -0.66 13.85
CA LEU A 58 3.49 -1.72 12.88
C LEU A 58 4.01 -2.98 13.58
N GLN A 59 3.22 -4.04 13.50
CA GLN A 59 3.62 -5.37 13.96
C GLN A 59 4.06 -6.22 12.76
N ILE A 60 5.16 -6.93 12.92
CA ILE A 60 5.71 -7.83 11.90
C ILE A 60 5.84 -9.22 12.50
N TYR A 61 5.30 -10.22 11.82
CA TYR A 61 5.29 -11.62 12.20
C TYR A 61 6.04 -12.46 11.17
N SER A 62 6.90 -13.35 11.63
CA SER A 62 7.48 -14.42 10.81
C SER A 62 6.66 -15.70 10.98
N GLY A 63 6.30 -16.34 9.87
CA GLY A 63 5.49 -17.55 9.84
C GLY A 63 6.29 -18.78 9.43
N LYS A 64 5.96 -19.93 10.02
CA LYS A 64 6.36 -21.24 9.51
C LYS A 64 5.12 -21.97 9.00
N ASP A 65 5.12 -22.24 7.70
CA ASP A 65 4.13 -23.11 7.07
C ASP A 65 4.60 -24.57 7.21
N PRO A 66 3.88 -25.43 7.94
CA PRO A 66 4.26 -26.83 8.10
C PRO A 66 4.13 -27.65 6.81
N THR A 67 3.40 -27.15 5.82
CA THR A 67 3.15 -27.81 4.53
C THR A 67 4.08 -27.33 3.42
N ALA A 68 4.80 -26.22 3.64
CA ALA A 68 5.70 -25.65 2.66
C ALA A 68 7.08 -26.31 2.68
N PRO A 69 7.85 -26.23 1.57
CA PRO A 69 9.26 -26.57 1.55
C PRO A 69 10.06 -25.81 2.63
N THR A 70 11.12 -26.42 3.17
CA THR A 70 11.89 -25.91 4.32
C THR A 70 12.45 -24.49 4.15
N ASP A 71 12.70 -24.07 2.92
CA ASP A 71 13.29 -22.76 2.60
C ASP A 71 12.26 -21.65 2.38
N MET A 72 10.97 -21.98 2.39
CA MET A 72 9.92 -20.98 2.24
C MET A 72 9.84 -20.11 3.50
N ARG A 73 9.68 -18.80 3.30
CA ARG A 73 9.50 -17.83 4.37
C ARG A 73 8.19 -17.12 4.16
N VAL A 74 7.40 -17.06 5.23
CA VAL A 74 6.14 -16.34 5.26
C VAL A 74 6.31 -15.17 6.22
N LEU A 75 5.88 -13.98 5.81
CA LEU A 75 5.84 -12.80 6.66
C LEU A 75 4.44 -12.21 6.61
N CYS A 76 3.93 -11.80 7.77
CA CYS A 76 2.70 -11.04 7.88
C CYS A 76 3.02 -9.75 8.62
N SER A 77 2.42 -8.65 8.20
CA SER A 77 2.52 -7.38 8.89
C SER A 77 1.15 -6.76 9.05
N THR A 78 0.89 -6.23 10.24
CA THR A 78 -0.38 -5.60 10.61
C THR A 78 -0.12 -4.20 11.15
N THR A 79 -1.00 -3.27 10.79
CA THR A 79 -1.00 -1.89 11.30
C THR A 79 -2.44 -1.41 11.38
N GLU A 80 -2.69 -0.43 12.23
CA GLU A 80 -3.95 0.31 12.24
C GLU A 80 -3.83 1.54 11.34
N VAL A 81 -4.89 1.83 10.59
CA VAL A 81 -4.96 2.95 9.66
C VAL A 81 -6.26 3.71 9.90
N MET A 82 -6.17 5.02 10.09
CA MET A 82 -7.31 5.90 10.31
C MET A 82 -7.91 6.33 8.97
N ALA A 83 -8.60 5.42 8.28
CA ALA A 83 -9.22 5.66 6.98
C ALA A 83 -10.47 4.80 6.77
N THR A 84 -11.32 5.17 5.81
CA THR A 84 -12.39 4.27 5.36
C THR A 84 -11.82 3.14 4.50
N ILE A 85 -12.60 2.05 4.36
CA ILE A 85 -12.23 0.94 3.46
C ILE A 85 -12.10 1.45 2.03
N GLU A 86 -12.95 2.40 1.62
CA GLU A 86 -12.94 3.01 0.29
C GLU A 86 -11.66 3.81 0.05
N GLU A 87 -11.21 4.59 1.03
CA GLU A 87 -9.96 5.35 0.96
C GLU A 87 -8.75 4.42 0.84
N ALA A 88 -8.69 3.37 1.66
CA ALA A 88 -7.62 2.39 1.63
C ALA A 88 -7.60 1.60 0.31
N ALA A 89 -8.75 1.09 -0.15
CA ALA A 89 -8.87 0.36 -1.40
C ALA A 89 -8.51 1.22 -2.62
N ALA A 90 -8.80 2.52 -2.58
CA ALA A 90 -8.46 3.44 -3.66
C ALA A 90 -6.94 3.57 -3.89
N LEU A 91 -6.10 3.28 -2.89
CA LEU A 91 -4.64 3.26 -3.06
C LEU A 91 -4.17 2.12 -3.96
N PHE A 92 -4.93 1.02 -4.03
CA PHE A 92 -4.57 -0.18 -4.76
C PHE A 92 -5.24 -0.27 -6.14
N ARG A 93 -5.79 0.84 -6.66
CA ARG A 93 -6.28 0.90 -8.05
C ARG A 93 -5.11 1.10 -9.02
N LEU A 94 -4.51 0.00 -9.43
CA LEU A 94 -3.27 -0.06 -10.23
C LEU A 94 -3.51 -0.57 -11.65
N GLU A 95 -4.67 -0.25 -12.23
CA GLU A 95 -5.19 -0.87 -13.46
C GLU A 95 -4.22 -0.72 -14.65
N THR A 96 -3.60 0.44 -14.81
CA THR A 96 -2.62 0.72 -15.87
C THR A 96 -1.19 0.71 -15.34
N THR A 97 -0.22 0.54 -16.25
CA THR A 97 1.22 0.58 -15.92
C THR A 97 1.63 1.93 -15.34
N GLU A 98 1.02 3.02 -15.81
CA GLU A 98 1.30 4.39 -15.35
C GLU A 98 0.88 4.57 -13.89
N LEU A 99 -0.38 4.22 -13.57
CA LEU A 99 -0.91 4.25 -12.20
C LEU A 99 -0.12 3.32 -11.28
N PHE A 100 0.26 2.14 -11.78
CA PHE A 100 1.05 1.21 -11.00
C PHE A 100 2.42 1.80 -10.66
N ARG A 101 3.13 2.39 -11.63
CA ARG A 101 4.42 3.05 -11.40
C ARG A 101 4.32 4.27 -10.48
N GLU A 102 3.22 5.01 -10.51
CA GLU A 102 2.94 6.06 -9.53
C GLU A 102 2.85 5.51 -8.11
N TYR A 103 2.10 4.42 -7.93
CA TYR A 103 2.01 3.74 -6.65
C TYR A 103 3.38 3.28 -6.12
N LEU A 104 4.23 2.71 -6.98
CA LEU A 104 5.58 2.28 -6.58
C LEU A 104 6.38 3.41 -5.94
N ARG A 105 6.38 4.59 -6.59
CA ARG A 105 7.10 5.78 -6.14
C ARG A 105 6.66 6.22 -4.74
N MET A 106 5.39 6.01 -4.41
CA MET A 106 4.81 6.38 -3.13
C MET A 106 5.02 5.30 -2.07
N PHE A 107 4.71 4.04 -2.37
CA PHE A 107 4.50 2.98 -1.36
C PHE A 107 5.40 1.76 -1.48
N ALA A 108 6.11 1.57 -2.59
CA ALA A 108 6.92 0.37 -2.83
C ALA A 108 8.32 0.74 -3.35
N LYS A 109 9.06 1.51 -2.54
CA LYS A 109 10.39 2.07 -2.88
C LYS A 109 11.49 1.02 -3.07
N ASP A 110 11.22 -0.24 -2.77
CA ASP A 110 12.10 -1.38 -3.07
C ASP A 110 11.82 -1.99 -4.46
N LEU A 111 10.74 -1.58 -5.14
CA LEU A 111 10.46 -1.95 -6.52
C LEU A 111 11.15 -0.98 -7.49
N LEU A 112 11.91 -1.55 -8.41
CA LEU A 112 12.64 -0.83 -9.46
C LEU A 112 11.74 -0.51 -10.67
N ASP A 113 10.77 -1.38 -10.96
CA ASP A 113 9.81 -1.18 -12.05
C ASP A 113 8.59 -2.08 -11.86
N ALA A 114 7.51 -1.76 -12.57
CA ALA A 114 6.34 -2.61 -12.70
C ALA A 114 5.62 -2.40 -14.04
N ALA A 115 4.82 -3.39 -14.42
CA ALA A 115 3.97 -3.37 -15.59
C ALA A 115 2.64 -4.09 -15.33
N SER A 116 1.55 -3.55 -15.90
CA SER A 116 0.27 -4.24 -16.05
C SER A 116 0.29 -4.98 -17.38
N LEU A 117 0.19 -6.31 -17.37
CA LEU A 117 0.33 -7.14 -18.58
C LEU A 117 -1.02 -7.51 -19.19
N TYR A 118 -1.97 -7.95 -18.34
CA TYR A 118 -3.32 -8.29 -18.75
C TYR A 118 -4.33 -7.84 -17.70
N THR A 119 -5.54 -7.55 -18.15
CA THR A 119 -6.70 -7.30 -17.31
C THR A 119 -7.74 -8.38 -17.60
N LEU A 120 -8.03 -9.21 -16.60
CA LEU A 120 -8.94 -10.35 -16.72
C LEU A 120 -10.36 -10.02 -16.23
N ALA A 121 -10.47 -9.08 -15.28
CA ALA A 121 -11.75 -8.54 -14.83
C ALA A 121 -11.59 -7.06 -14.49
N MET A 122 -12.56 -6.25 -14.92
CA MET A 122 -12.66 -4.82 -14.60
C MET A 122 -13.80 -4.57 -13.61
N PRO A 123 -13.72 -3.48 -12.83
CA PRO A 123 -14.83 -3.00 -12.02
C PRO A 123 -16.12 -2.82 -12.82
N THR A 124 -17.26 -3.18 -12.23
CA THR A 124 -18.60 -2.97 -12.79
C THR A 124 -19.46 -2.17 -11.81
N GLU A 125 -20.62 -1.63 -12.23
CA GLU A 125 -21.51 -0.92 -11.30
C GLU A 125 -21.94 -1.80 -10.10
N GLN A 126 -22.20 -3.08 -10.36
CA GLN A 126 -22.59 -4.06 -9.34
C GLN A 126 -21.39 -4.46 -8.45
N HIS A 127 -20.18 -4.43 -9.01
CA HIS A 127 -18.94 -4.82 -8.37
C HIS A 127 -17.84 -3.79 -8.62
N PRO A 128 -17.95 -2.58 -8.03
CA PRO A 128 -17.14 -1.41 -8.40
C PRO A 128 -15.67 -1.50 -7.96
N ARG A 129 -15.28 -2.62 -7.35
CA ARG A 129 -13.93 -2.89 -6.85
C ARG A 129 -13.40 -4.25 -7.32
N HIS A 130 -14.21 -5.03 -8.04
CA HIS A 130 -13.75 -6.32 -8.53
C HIS A 130 -12.75 -6.11 -9.66
N TYR A 131 -11.52 -6.51 -9.42
CA TYR A 131 -10.44 -6.44 -10.42
C TYR A 131 -9.63 -7.72 -10.36
N ILE A 132 -9.24 -8.23 -11.53
CA ILE A 132 -8.25 -9.28 -11.67
C ILE A 132 -7.28 -8.87 -12.77
N GLY A 133 -5.99 -8.85 -12.46
CA GLY A 133 -4.94 -8.48 -13.39
C GLY A 133 -3.72 -9.40 -13.33
N VAL A 134 -3.00 -9.49 -14.45
CA VAL A 134 -1.67 -10.10 -14.51
C VAL A 134 -0.65 -8.97 -14.43
N LYS A 135 0.19 -9.00 -13.41
CA LYS A 135 1.14 -7.94 -13.09
C LYS A 135 2.56 -8.47 -13.12
N TRP A 136 3.49 -7.59 -13.45
CA TRP A 136 4.92 -7.83 -13.33
C TRP A 136 5.56 -6.75 -12.46
N THR A 137 6.50 -7.14 -11.60
CA THR A 137 7.34 -6.21 -10.82
C THR A 137 8.78 -6.67 -10.80
N CYS A 138 9.72 -5.72 -10.71
CA CYS A 138 11.12 -5.98 -10.41
C CYS A 138 11.52 -5.33 -9.10
N VAL A 139 12.27 -6.05 -8.27
CA VAL A 139 12.64 -5.69 -6.91
C VAL A 139 14.14 -5.56 -6.80
N GLU A 140 14.54 -4.47 -6.16
CA GLU A 140 15.92 -4.20 -5.79
C GLU A 140 16.41 -5.25 -4.79
N SER A 141 17.56 -5.86 -5.06
CA SER A 141 18.19 -6.69 -4.05
C SER A 141 18.79 -5.80 -2.96
N PRO A 142 18.64 -6.16 -1.67
CA PRO A 142 19.29 -5.42 -0.58
C PRO A 142 20.83 -5.45 -0.58
N SER A 143 21.44 -6.22 -1.48
CA SER A 143 22.89 -6.35 -1.64
C SER A 143 23.27 -6.25 -3.10
N SER A 144 24.27 -5.44 -3.43
CA SER A 144 24.79 -5.28 -4.80
C SER A 144 25.45 -6.54 -5.35
N LEU A 145 25.85 -7.48 -4.48
CA LEU A 145 26.39 -8.79 -4.86
C LEU A 145 25.31 -9.75 -5.35
N ILE A 146 24.05 -9.42 -5.12
CA ILE A 146 22.91 -10.26 -5.40
C ILE A 146 22.08 -9.56 -6.49
N LYS A 147 21.74 -10.30 -7.56
CA LYS A 147 20.95 -9.73 -8.66
C LYS A 147 19.54 -9.35 -8.19
N ASN A 148 19.00 -8.31 -8.79
CA ASN A 148 17.58 -7.95 -8.67
C ASN A 148 16.69 -9.10 -9.16
N ARG A 149 15.47 -9.20 -8.61
CA ARG A 149 14.50 -10.26 -8.95
C ARG A 149 13.27 -9.65 -9.56
N ASP A 150 12.59 -10.41 -10.40
CA ASP A 150 11.30 -10.03 -10.93
C ASP A 150 10.30 -11.18 -10.79
N TRP A 151 9.02 -10.82 -10.79
CA TRP A 151 7.91 -11.78 -10.72
C TRP A 151 6.78 -11.36 -11.63
N CYS A 152 6.11 -12.38 -12.18
CA CYS A 152 4.80 -12.23 -12.79
C CYS A 152 3.77 -12.90 -11.86
N TYR A 153 2.70 -12.20 -11.52
CA TYR A 153 1.71 -12.66 -10.54
C TYR A 153 0.29 -12.19 -10.88
N LEU A 154 -0.68 -12.83 -10.24
CA LEU A 154 -2.09 -12.45 -10.32
C LEU A 154 -2.43 -11.49 -9.18
N GLU A 155 -3.00 -10.34 -9.51
CA GLU A 155 -3.56 -9.40 -8.56
C GLU A 155 -5.08 -9.56 -8.53
N VAL A 156 -5.67 -9.58 -7.34
CA VAL A 156 -7.12 -9.69 -7.14
C VAL A 156 -7.57 -8.67 -6.11
N LEU A 157 -8.58 -7.89 -6.46
CA LEU A 157 -9.28 -7.00 -5.55
C LEU A 157 -10.74 -7.47 -5.43
N PRO A 158 -11.16 -8.03 -4.27
CA PRO A 158 -12.56 -8.40 -4.06
C PRO A 158 -13.47 -7.20 -3.76
N SER A 159 -14.78 -7.40 -3.89
CA SER A 159 -15.78 -6.35 -3.67
C SER A 159 -16.03 -6.00 -2.18
N ARG A 160 -15.57 -6.78 -1.20
CA ARG A 160 -15.83 -6.56 0.24
C ARG A 160 -14.55 -6.76 1.08
N TYR A 161 -14.29 -5.87 2.04
CA TYR A 161 -13.18 -5.95 3.00
C TYR A 161 -13.67 -5.68 4.43
N LEU A 162 -12.93 -6.16 5.45
CA LEU A 162 -13.17 -5.85 6.87
C LEU A 162 -11.89 -5.42 7.63
N GLN A 163 -10.69 -5.81 7.17
CA GLN A 163 -9.40 -5.51 7.82
C GLN A 163 -8.25 -5.45 6.80
N VAL A 164 -7.24 -4.61 7.03
CA VAL A 164 -6.01 -4.56 6.23
C VAL A 164 -4.99 -5.52 6.82
N ILE A 165 -4.68 -6.58 6.08
CA ILE A 165 -3.63 -7.54 6.43
C ILE A 165 -2.73 -7.67 5.21
N HIS A 166 -1.41 -7.54 5.41
CA HIS A 166 -0.44 -7.80 4.36
C HIS A 166 0.39 -9.01 4.70
N ALA A 167 0.19 -10.08 3.93
CA ALA A 167 0.95 -11.31 4.03
C ALA A 167 1.69 -11.56 2.71
N ILE A 168 2.98 -11.89 2.83
CA ILE A 168 3.85 -12.24 1.71
C ILE A 168 4.41 -13.64 1.97
N GLN A 169 4.20 -14.51 0.98
CA GLN A 169 4.89 -15.78 0.86
C GLN A 169 5.67 -15.75 -0.45
N VAL A 170 7.00 -15.83 -0.37
CA VAL A 170 7.86 -15.64 -1.53
C VAL A 170 9.00 -16.65 -1.51
N ASP A 171 9.25 -17.24 -2.68
CA ASP A 171 10.45 -18.00 -2.99
C ASP A 171 11.32 -17.14 -3.92
N PHE A 172 12.48 -16.70 -3.41
CA PHE A 172 13.41 -15.87 -4.18
C PHE A 172 14.23 -16.66 -5.19
N ARG A 173 14.22 -18.00 -5.11
CA ARG A 173 15.03 -18.96 -5.87
C ARG A 173 16.55 -18.71 -5.82
N GLY A 174 17.33 -19.78 -5.94
CA GLY A 174 18.79 -19.73 -5.85
C GLY A 174 19.31 -19.46 -4.43
N ASN A 175 20.63 -19.25 -4.32
CA ASN A 175 21.33 -19.19 -3.03
C ASN A 175 21.29 -17.79 -2.41
N VAL A 176 20.10 -17.34 -1.99
CA VAL A 176 19.94 -16.05 -1.30
C VAL A 176 20.11 -16.27 0.21
N PRO A 177 21.08 -15.62 0.86
CA PRO A 177 21.23 -15.76 2.31
C PRO A 177 19.95 -15.34 3.04
N SER A 178 19.52 -16.12 4.04
CA SER A 178 18.25 -15.87 4.74
C SER A 178 18.16 -14.49 5.39
N TRP A 179 19.29 -13.91 5.81
CA TRP A 179 19.32 -12.56 6.37
C TRP A 179 18.96 -11.49 5.33
N VAL A 180 19.33 -11.69 4.06
CA VAL A 180 18.97 -10.78 2.95
C VAL A 180 17.48 -10.86 2.67
N VAL A 181 16.94 -12.08 2.62
CA VAL A 181 15.49 -12.32 2.48
C VAL A 181 14.73 -11.64 3.62
N LYS A 182 15.13 -11.87 4.87
CA LYS A 182 14.50 -11.27 6.06
C LYS A 182 14.57 -9.75 6.02
N PHE A 183 15.71 -9.17 5.65
CA PHE A 183 15.88 -7.73 5.53
C PHE A 183 14.97 -7.13 4.44
N GLY A 184 14.96 -7.73 3.25
CA GLY A 184 14.10 -7.30 2.14
C GLY A 184 12.62 -7.36 2.49
N MET A 185 12.16 -8.47 3.07
CA MET A 185 10.78 -8.62 3.53
C MET A 185 10.41 -7.62 4.63
N LYS A 186 11.30 -7.33 5.59
CA LYS A 186 11.08 -6.28 6.60
C LYS A 186 11.04 -4.87 5.98
N ARG A 187 11.90 -4.55 5.02
CA ARG A 187 11.87 -3.28 4.28
C ARG A 187 10.51 -3.10 3.58
N ARG A 188 10.01 -4.16 2.93
CA ARG A 188 8.68 -4.16 2.31
C ARG A 188 7.56 -4.02 3.34
N ALA A 189 7.59 -4.74 4.44
CA ALA A 189 6.57 -4.64 5.48
C ALA A 189 6.45 -3.22 6.06
N ARG A 190 7.59 -2.55 6.27
CA ARG A 190 7.63 -1.16 6.76
C ARG A 190 6.98 -0.16 5.82
N SER A 191 6.94 -0.43 4.51
CA SER A 191 6.34 0.51 3.56
C SER A 191 4.82 0.66 3.76
N ILE A 192 4.18 -0.25 4.49
CA ILE A 192 2.77 -0.19 4.83
C ILE A 192 2.49 0.84 5.93
N GLY A 193 3.44 1.09 6.82
CA GLY A 193 3.31 2.15 7.82
C GLY A 193 3.12 3.53 7.19
N GLU A 194 3.57 3.72 5.95
CA GLU A 194 3.44 4.97 5.20
C GLU A 194 2.02 5.21 4.66
N ILE A 195 1.18 4.17 4.58
CA ILE A 195 -0.20 4.28 4.04
C ILE A 195 -1.02 5.27 4.86
N ASP A 196 -0.96 5.17 6.19
CA ASP A 196 -1.75 6.03 7.07
C ASP A 196 -1.32 7.51 6.96
N HIS A 197 -0.01 7.76 6.85
CA HIS A 197 0.51 9.10 6.60
C HIS A 197 -0.02 9.67 5.29
N HIS A 198 0.04 8.90 4.20
CA HIS A 198 -0.44 9.38 2.89
C HIS A 198 -1.96 9.61 2.85
N LEU A 199 -2.76 8.76 3.51
CA LEU A 199 -4.20 8.97 3.60
C LEU A 199 -4.54 10.22 4.43
N ARG A 200 -3.74 10.51 5.48
CA ARG A 200 -3.82 11.78 6.21
C ARG A 200 -3.47 12.97 5.31
N GLU A 201 -2.37 12.89 4.56
CA GLU A 201 -1.96 13.95 3.62
C GLU A 201 -3.01 14.20 2.52
N LYS A 202 -3.58 13.14 1.92
CA LYS A 202 -4.64 13.27 0.91
C LYS A 202 -5.89 13.96 1.47
N ARG A 203 -6.29 13.65 2.70
CA ARG A 203 -7.40 14.35 3.35
C ARG A 203 -7.09 15.83 3.54
N LEU A 204 -5.88 16.15 4.03
CA LEU A 204 -5.45 17.54 4.22
C LEU A 204 -5.29 18.30 2.89
N GLY A 205 -4.82 17.64 1.83
CA GLY A 205 -4.62 18.22 0.50
C GLY A 205 -5.91 18.37 -0.30
N GLY A 206 -6.91 17.51 -0.05
CA GLY A 206 -8.25 17.60 -0.64
C GLY A 206 -9.18 18.59 0.07
N GLU A 207 -8.78 19.11 1.23
CA GLU A 207 -9.54 20.13 1.95
C GLU A 207 -9.47 21.48 1.23
N LYS A 208 -10.64 22.03 0.88
CA LYS A 208 -10.72 23.38 0.33
C LYS A 208 -10.35 24.37 1.41
N PHE A 209 -9.19 25.01 1.24
CA PHE A 209 -8.85 26.18 2.04
C PHE A 209 -9.74 27.36 1.62
N LEU A 210 -10.32 28.03 2.62
CA LEU A 210 -11.03 29.28 2.46
C LEU A 210 -10.11 30.33 1.86
N ALA A 211 -10.61 31.03 0.84
CA ALA A 211 -9.90 32.17 0.26
C ALA A 211 -9.81 33.31 1.29
N ASP A 212 -8.90 34.28 1.08
CA ASP A 212 -8.67 35.35 2.05
C ASP A 212 -9.95 36.14 2.41
N HIS A 213 -10.88 36.25 1.46
CA HIS A 213 -12.16 36.93 1.64
C HIS A 213 -13.19 36.14 2.47
N ASP A 214 -13.03 34.82 2.56
CA ASP A 214 -13.89 33.94 3.36
C ASP A 214 -13.41 33.81 4.81
N LEU A 215 -12.24 34.38 5.14
CA LEU A 215 -11.68 34.34 6.49
C LEU A 215 -12.37 35.38 7.39
N VAL A 216 -12.60 35.00 8.65
CA VAL A 216 -13.11 35.94 9.65
C VAL A 216 -12.06 37.04 9.86
N PRO A 217 -12.40 38.33 9.71
CA PRO A 217 -11.43 39.40 9.91
C PRO A 217 -10.80 39.33 11.30
N LYS A 218 -9.47 39.42 11.39
CA LYS A 218 -8.72 39.34 12.67
C LYS A 218 -9.19 40.37 13.71
N LEU A 219 -9.72 41.50 13.24
CA LEU A 219 -10.29 42.55 14.07
C LEU A 219 -11.67 42.20 14.63
N ALA A 220 -12.44 41.35 13.95
CA ALA A 220 -13.77 40.92 14.40
C ALA A 220 -13.74 39.98 15.61
N ARG A 221 -12.56 39.46 16.00
CA ARG A 221 -12.40 38.55 17.15
C ARG A 221 -11.49 39.13 18.22
N SER A 222 -12.06 39.30 19.42
CA SER A 222 -11.37 39.75 20.64
C SER A 222 -10.78 38.60 21.47
N LYS A 223 -11.18 37.35 21.17
CA LYS A 223 -10.70 36.12 21.83
C LYS A 223 -10.28 35.08 20.79
N CYS A 224 -9.34 34.22 21.18
CA CYS A 224 -8.95 33.06 20.39
C CYS A 224 -10.12 32.08 20.29
N PHE A 225 -10.39 31.57 19.09
CA PHE A 225 -11.44 30.58 18.86
C PHE A 225 -11.21 29.26 19.60
N LEU A 226 -9.95 28.82 19.72
CA LEU A 226 -9.60 27.53 20.32
C LEU A 226 -9.55 27.57 21.85
N CYS A 227 -8.83 28.54 22.41
CA CYS A 227 -8.55 28.58 23.86
C CYS A 227 -9.34 29.65 24.62
N HIS A 228 -10.18 30.42 23.92
CA HIS A 228 -11.01 31.51 24.46
C HIS A 228 -10.27 32.63 25.22
N LYS A 229 -8.93 32.62 25.26
CA LYS A 229 -8.11 33.69 25.83
C LYS A 229 -8.30 34.99 25.03
N LYS A 230 -8.37 36.12 25.74
CA LYS A 230 -8.39 37.44 25.09
C LYS A 230 -7.08 37.67 24.35
N HIS A 231 -7.18 38.28 23.16
CA HIS A 231 -6.01 38.73 22.42
C HIS A 231 -5.39 39.92 23.16
N GLY A 232 -4.15 39.78 23.61
CA GLY A 232 -3.37 40.88 24.20
C GLY A 232 -2.85 41.84 23.13
N THR A 233 -2.35 42.99 23.56
CA THR A 233 -1.89 44.08 22.70
C THR A 233 -0.74 43.68 21.75
N PHE A 234 0.03 42.65 22.13
CA PHE A 234 1.15 42.11 21.33
C PHE A 234 0.90 40.70 20.80
N THR A 235 -0.33 40.18 20.91
CA THR A 235 -0.64 38.82 20.48
C THR A 235 -0.78 38.75 18.97
N LYS A 236 0.07 37.94 18.31
CA LYS A 236 -0.02 37.69 16.87
C LYS A 236 -1.25 36.82 16.57
N LYS A 237 -2.20 37.39 15.83
CA LYS A 237 -3.45 36.70 15.41
C LYS A 237 -3.26 35.98 14.08
N HIS A 238 -3.77 34.75 14.00
CA HIS A 238 -3.73 33.90 12.81
C HIS A 238 -5.15 33.48 12.42
N ASN A 239 -5.39 33.30 11.11
CA ASN A 239 -6.63 32.74 10.61
C ASN A 239 -6.43 31.28 10.26
N CYS A 240 -7.37 30.43 10.65
CA CYS A 240 -7.41 29.07 10.18
C CYS A 240 -7.94 29.08 8.76
N ARG A 241 -7.14 28.60 7.81
CA ARG A 241 -7.55 28.54 6.40
C ARG A 241 -8.68 27.54 6.15
N ARG A 242 -9.09 26.76 7.15
CA ARG A 242 -10.17 25.77 7.03
C ARG A 242 -11.51 26.28 7.54
N CYS A 243 -11.56 26.78 8.78
CA CYS A 243 -12.80 27.27 9.39
C CYS A 243 -12.94 28.80 9.35
N GLY A 244 -11.91 29.51 8.87
CA GLY A 244 -11.89 30.98 8.77
C GLY A 244 -11.59 31.68 10.10
N GLU A 245 -11.67 30.95 11.21
CA GLU A 245 -11.62 31.49 12.56
C GLU A 245 -10.25 32.01 12.99
N VAL A 246 -10.28 32.92 13.97
CA VAL A 246 -9.08 33.60 14.47
C VAL A 246 -8.54 32.88 15.71
N PHE A 247 -7.27 32.51 15.67
CA PHE A 247 -6.57 31.83 16.76
C PHE A 247 -5.19 32.45 17.05
N ILE A 248 -4.54 31.94 18.10
CA ILE A 248 -3.19 32.31 18.53
C ILE A 248 -2.37 31.04 18.69
N TYR A 249 -1.08 31.08 18.34
CA TYR A 249 -0.15 30.02 18.73
C TYR A 249 0.12 30.16 20.23
N ILE A 250 0.05 29.04 20.95
CA ILE A 250 0.40 28.95 22.37
C ILE A 250 1.90 28.72 22.47
#